data_AF-A0A3D4B0U6-F1
#
_entry.id   AF-A0A3D4B0U6-F1
#
_cell.length_a   1.000
_cell.length_b   1.000
_cell.length_c   1.000
_cell.angle_alpha   90.00
_cell.angle_beta   90.00
_cell.angle_gamma   90.00
#
_symmetry.space_group_name_H-M   'P 1'
#
loop_
_entity.id
_entity.type
_entity.pdbx_description
1 polymer ?
#
loop_
_entity_poly.entity_id
_entity_poly.type
_entity_poly.pdbx_seq_one_letter_code
_entity_poly.pdbx_strand_id
1 'polypeptide(L)'
;TETLSGITHGEVLKRICQGIEAEGYTPRVVKIYRTSDCGAIGWHGAQLSGSGIAIGLQSKGTILITRKGLNPLNNLELFGMSPNLTETSYGMIGQNAARYAKGTPVVPVPSTIDNMARLKYIVKTTLMHRKETSCVRLDAPSREWDIHFDHEADV
;
A
#
# COMPACT_ATOMS: atom_id res chain seq x y z
N THR A 1 14.48 -4.81 -5.45
CA THR A 1 13.44 -3.75 -5.32
C THR A 1 12.11 -4.37 -5.68
N GLU A 2 11.71 -5.38 -4.92
CA GLU A 2 10.57 -6.26 -5.23
C GLU A 2 9.82 -6.62 -3.95
N THR A 3 8.54 -6.95 -4.12
CA THR A 3 7.69 -7.51 -3.07
C THR A 3 8.03 -8.97 -2.79
N LEU A 4 7.37 -9.54 -1.79
CA LEU A 4 7.50 -10.96 -1.50
C LEU A 4 6.98 -11.86 -2.64
N SER A 5 6.03 -11.37 -3.44
CA SER A 5 5.48 -12.04 -4.63
C SER A 5 6.33 -11.86 -5.90
N GLY A 6 7.42 -11.09 -5.84
CA GLY A 6 8.32 -10.86 -6.98
C GLY A 6 7.93 -9.70 -7.90
N ILE A 7 6.90 -8.92 -7.55
CA ILE A 7 6.49 -7.73 -8.32
C ILE A 7 7.41 -6.57 -7.92
N THR A 8 7.89 -5.80 -8.91
CA THR A 8 8.76 -4.66 -8.63
C THR A 8 8.01 -3.56 -7.86
N HIS A 9 8.70 -2.81 -7.01
CA HIS A 9 8.08 -1.71 -6.27
C HIS A 9 7.52 -0.62 -7.19
N GLY A 10 8.18 -0.36 -8.32
CA GLY A 10 7.71 0.57 -9.34
C GLY A 10 6.38 0.14 -9.94
N GLU A 11 6.26 -1.14 -10.31
CA GLU A 11 5.01 -1.68 -10.86
C GLU A 11 3.87 -1.67 -9.85
N VAL A 12 4.14 -2.02 -8.59
CA VAL A 12 3.14 -1.90 -7.52
C VAL A 12 2.62 -0.47 -7.38
N LEU A 13 3.52 0.52 -7.32
CA LEU A 13 3.14 1.92 -7.21
C LEU A 13 2.37 2.39 -8.45
N LYS A 14 2.80 1.99 -9.65
CA LYS A 14 2.14 2.31 -10.92
C LYS A 14 0.69 1.83 -10.91
N ARG A 15 0.45 0.55 -10.58
CA ARG A 15 -0.91 -0.03 -10.54
C ARG A 15 -1.81 0.66 -9.53
N ILE A 16 -1.31 0.95 -8.32
CA ILE A 16 -2.09 1.68 -7.31
C ILE A 16 -2.46 3.08 -7.81
N CYS A 17 -1.50 3.82 -8.38
CA CYS A 17 -1.74 5.17 -8.89
C CYS A 17 -2.76 5.16 -10.03
N GLN A 18 -2.59 4.27 -11.01
CA GLN A 18 -3.56 4.09 -12.11
C GLN A 18 -4.96 3.75 -11.60
N GLY A 19 -5.08 2.92 -10.55
CA GLY A 19 -6.36 2.61 -9.93
C GLY A 19 -7.04 3.83 -9.30
N ILE A 20 -6.27 4.70 -8.64
CA ILE A 20 -6.77 5.95 -8.05
C ILE A 20 -7.20 6.93 -9.15
N GLU A 21 -6.38 7.08 -10.20
CA GLU A 21 -6.62 7.98 -11.33
C GLU A 21 -7.86 7.56 -12.13
N ALA A 22 -8.07 6.25 -12.33
CA ALA A 22 -9.25 5.71 -13.00
C ALA A 22 -10.57 6.09 -12.30
N GLU A 23 -10.54 6.39 -11.01
CA GLU A 23 -11.68 6.84 -10.22
C GLU A 23 -11.79 8.37 -10.12
N GLY A 24 -10.92 9.11 -10.82
CA GLY A 24 -10.93 10.57 -10.91
C GLY A 24 -10.27 11.30 -9.74
N TYR A 25 -9.39 10.62 -8.99
CA TYR A 25 -8.62 11.22 -7.90
C TYR A 25 -7.15 11.35 -8.27
N THR A 26 -6.46 12.32 -7.66
CA THR A 26 -5.01 12.50 -7.83
C THR A 26 -4.26 11.70 -6.76
N PRO A 27 -3.45 10.70 -7.14
CA PRO A 27 -2.61 9.99 -6.18
C PRO A 27 -1.47 10.91 -5.70
N ARG A 28 -1.08 10.74 -4.44
CA ARG A 28 0.10 11.41 -3.87
C ARG A 28 0.89 10.42 -3.05
N VAL A 29 2.17 10.25 -3.38
CA VAL A 29 3.03 9.27 -2.73
C VAL A 29 3.94 9.94 -1.72
N VAL A 30 3.91 9.44 -0.49
CA VAL A 30 4.69 9.97 0.62
C VAL A 30 5.43 8.83 1.29
N LYS A 31 6.72 9.03 1.54
CA LYS A 31 7.52 8.12 2.35
C LYS A 31 7.40 8.47 3.83
N ILE A 32 6.94 7.49 4.62
CA ILE A 32 6.91 7.56 6.07
C ILE A 32 8.21 6.97 6.63
N TYR A 33 8.98 7.75 7.37
CA TYR A 33 10.26 7.31 7.94
C TYR A 33 10.18 6.83 9.39
N ARG A 34 9.18 7.29 10.15
CA ARG A 34 9.12 7.13 11.60
C ARG A 34 8.78 5.71 12.07
N THR A 35 8.28 4.87 11.16
CA THR A 35 7.84 3.51 11.47
C THR A 35 7.95 2.63 10.23
N SER A 36 8.08 1.32 10.43
CA SER A 36 7.97 0.30 9.40
C SER A 36 6.68 -0.51 9.52
N ASP A 37 5.83 -0.24 10.51
CA ASP A 37 4.53 -0.92 10.68
C ASP A 37 3.50 -0.45 9.65
N CYS A 38 2.84 -1.38 8.97
CA CYS A 38 1.92 -1.06 7.88
C CYS A 38 0.71 -0.23 8.33
N GLY A 39 0.16 -0.53 9.51
CA GLY A 39 -0.97 0.19 10.11
C GLY A 39 -0.59 1.63 10.40
N ALA A 40 0.54 1.81 11.07
CA ALA A 40 1.07 3.14 11.40
C ALA A 40 1.47 3.94 10.15
N ILE A 41 2.05 3.30 9.11
CA ILE A 41 2.32 3.95 7.81
C ILE A 41 1.02 4.50 7.22
N GLY A 42 -0.02 3.67 7.11
CA GLY A 42 -1.32 4.10 6.58
C GLY A 42 -1.96 5.20 7.43
N TRP A 43 -1.89 5.07 8.76
CA TRP A 43 -2.43 6.06 9.70
C TRP A 43 -1.76 7.43 9.53
N HIS A 44 -0.42 7.48 9.44
CA HIS A 44 0.32 8.71 9.16
C HIS A 44 -0.07 9.31 7.79
N GLY A 45 -0.19 8.46 6.76
CA GLY A 45 -0.66 8.89 5.44
C GLY A 45 -2.05 9.53 5.49
N ALA A 46 -2.97 8.96 6.26
CA ALA A 46 -4.34 9.46 6.38
C ALA A 46 -4.41 10.84 7.05
N GLN A 47 -3.46 11.19 7.93
CA GLN A 47 -3.37 12.53 8.50
C GLN A 47 -2.95 13.58 7.47
N LEU A 48 -2.18 13.18 6.45
CA LEU A 48 -1.68 14.05 5.39
C LEU A 48 -2.67 14.18 4.23
N SER A 49 -3.56 13.20 4.05
CA SER A 49 -4.49 13.14 2.93
C SER A 49 -5.64 14.13 3.09
N GLY A 50 -5.92 14.91 2.03
CA GLY A 50 -7.05 15.85 2.01
C GLY A 50 -8.42 15.18 2.08
N SER A 51 -8.55 13.95 1.55
CA SER A 51 -9.77 13.13 1.68
C SER A 51 -9.83 12.36 3.01
N GLY A 52 -8.74 12.38 3.78
CA GLY A 52 -8.57 11.54 4.95
C GLY A 52 -8.39 10.05 4.66
N ILE A 53 -8.36 9.60 3.39
CA ILE A 53 -8.08 8.21 3.01
C ILE A 53 -6.61 8.04 2.67
N ALA A 54 -6.01 6.94 3.10
CA ALA A 54 -4.66 6.57 2.72
C ALA A 54 -4.47 5.07 2.57
N ILE A 55 -3.48 4.73 1.75
CA ILE A 55 -2.97 3.38 1.59
C ILE A 55 -1.66 3.28 2.38
N GLY A 56 -1.57 2.31 3.29
CA GLY A 56 -0.29 1.93 3.90
C GLY A 56 0.32 0.78 3.10
N LEU A 57 1.58 0.88 2.70
CA LEU A 57 2.29 -0.14 1.92
C LEU A 57 3.69 -0.37 2.50
N GLN A 58 4.04 -1.64 2.71
CA GLN A 58 5.38 -2.08 3.08
C GLN A 58 6.15 -2.58 1.85
N SER A 59 7.48 -2.54 1.92
CA SER A 59 8.37 -3.05 0.86
C SER A 59 8.14 -4.52 0.51
N LYS A 60 7.70 -5.34 1.48
CA LYS A 60 7.36 -6.75 1.24
C LYS A 60 6.00 -6.97 0.56
N GLY A 61 5.26 -5.90 0.27
CA GLY A 61 3.97 -5.90 -0.43
C GLY A 61 2.74 -5.94 0.48
N THR A 62 2.88 -6.01 1.80
CA THR A 62 1.71 -5.91 2.69
C THR A 62 1.13 -4.51 2.59
N ILE A 63 -0.19 -4.46 2.44
CA ILE A 63 -0.90 -3.24 2.09
C ILE A 63 -2.25 -3.19 2.81
N LEU A 64 -2.73 -1.99 3.11
CA LEU A 64 -4.05 -1.75 3.68
C LEU A 64 -4.60 -0.40 3.25
N ILE A 65 -5.91 -0.24 3.35
CA ILE A 65 -6.62 1.04 3.19
C ILE A 65 -7.09 1.48 4.58
N THR A 66 -6.87 2.74 4.94
CA THR A 66 -7.36 3.31 6.21
C THR A 66 -7.93 4.71 6.02
N ARG A 67 -8.55 5.24 7.08
CA ARG A 67 -9.17 6.55 7.12
C ARG A 67 -8.77 7.31 8.38
N LYS A 68 -8.64 8.62 8.26
CA LYS A 68 -8.48 9.56 9.38
C LYS A 68 -9.61 9.34 10.40
N GLY A 69 -9.22 9.28 11.67
CA GLY A 69 -10.15 9.02 12.78
C GLY A 69 -10.36 7.54 13.13
N LEU A 70 -9.82 6.60 12.34
CA LEU A 70 -9.72 5.20 12.79
C LEU A 70 -8.53 5.04 13.76
N ASN A 71 -8.67 4.11 14.70
CA ASN A 71 -7.55 3.66 15.52
C ASN A 71 -6.44 3.09 14.62
N PRO A 72 -5.14 3.24 14.98
CA PRO A 72 -4.03 2.84 14.11
C PRO A 72 -4.04 1.37 13.66
N LEU A 73 -4.63 0.47 14.44
CA LEU A 73 -4.74 -0.97 14.12
C LEU A 73 -6.05 -1.34 13.39
N ASN A 74 -6.96 -0.38 13.20
CA ASN A 74 -8.16 -0.55 12.40
C ASN A 74 -7.90 -0.11 10.96
N ASN A 75 -8.63 -0.71 10.02
CA ASN A 75 -8.52 -0.45 8.60
C ASN A 75 -9.90 -0.61 7.93
N LEU A 76 -10.00 -0.09 6.70
CA LEU A 76 -11.15 -0.32 5.82
C LEU A 76 -10.98 -1.65 5.08
N GLU A 77 -9.77 -1.91 4.57
CA GLU A 77 -9.38 -3.17 3.94
C GLU A 77 -7.94 -3.52 4.33
N LEU A 78 -7.64 -4.81 4.55
CA LEU A 78 -6.31 -5.29 4.92
C LEU A 78 -5.90 -6.50 4.07
N PHE A 79 -4.71 -6.40 3.48
CA PHE A 79 -4.11 -7.43 2.65
C PHE A 79 -2.83 -7.96 3.29
N GLY A 80 -3.01 -8.77 4.34
CA GLY A 80 -1.92 -9.34 5.15
C GLY A 80 -1.10 -10.42 4.43
N MET A 81 -1.68 -11.11 3.45
CA MET A 81 -1.02 -12.18 2.67
C MET A 81 -0.41 -11.61 1.39
N SER A 82 0.63 -10.79 1.53
CA SER A 82 1.30 -10.15 0.37
C SER A 82 1.85 -11.08 -0.72
N PRO A 83 2.22 -12.36 -0.45
CA PRO A 83 2.59 -13.29 -1.52
C PRO A 83 1.48 -13.55 -2.54
N ASN A 84 0.21 -13.37 -2.15
CA ASN A 84 -0.95 -13.66 -3.01
C ASN A 84 -1.40 -12.44 -3.82
N LEU A 85 -0.78 -11.27 -3.62
CA LEU A 85 -1.16 -10.04 -4.31
C LEU A 85 -0.55 -9.99 -5.71
N THR A 86 -1.42 -9.67 -6.67
CA THR A 86 -1.07 -9.49 -8.09
C THR A 86 -1.12 -8.01 -8.47
N GLU A 87 -0.63 -7.68 -9.66
CA GLU A 87 -0.78 -6.33 -10.25
C GLU A 87 -2.26 -5.89 -10.29
N THR A 88 -3.15 -6.81 -10.66
CA THR A 88 -4.60 -6.57 -10.65
C THR A 88 -5.11 -6.24 -9.26
N SER A 89 -4.66 -6.98 -8.23
CA SER A 89 -5.04 -6.68 -6.84
C SER A 89 -4.63 -5.26 -6.46
N TYR A 90 -3.40 -4.84 -6.78
CA TYR A 90 -2.91 -3.49 -6.47
C TYR A 90 -3.71 -2.40 -7.19
N GLY A 91 -4.09 -2.61 -8.45
CA GLY A 91 -4.97 -1.70 -9.18
C GLY A 91 -6.36 -1.57 -8.55
N MET A 92 -6.98 -2.69 -8.19
CA MET A 92 -8.28 -2.70 -7.50
C MET A 92 -8.21 -2.00 -6.13
N ILE A 93 -7.12 -2.18 -5.39
CA ILE A 93 -6.89 -1.49 -4.11
C ILE A 93 -6.84 0.03 -4.32
N GLY A 94 -6.17 0.50 -5.37
CA GLY A 94 -6.16 1.92 -5.75
C GLY A 94 -7.56 2.45 -6.04
N GLN A 95 -8.34 1.72 -6.84
CA GLN A 95 -9.74 2.09 -7.14
C GLN A 95 -10.59 2.17 -5.88
N ASN A 96 -10.51 1.15 -5.00
CA ASN A 96 -11.28 1.13 -3.77
C ASN A 96 -10.90 2.28 -2.83
N ALA A 97 -9.62 2.62 -2.71
CA ALA A 97 -9.19 3.78 -1.92
C ALA A 97 -9.82 5.09 -2.43
N ALA A 98 -9.87 5.29 -3.75
CA ALA A 98 -10.53 6.45 -4.35
C ALA A 98 -12.06 6.42 -4.15
N ARG A 99 -12.70 5.25 -4.25
CA ARG A 99 -14.14 5.10 -3.96
C ARG A 99 -14.47 5.38 -2.49
N TYR A 100 -13.62 4.97 -1.56
CA TYR A 100 -13.76 5.35 -0.15
C TYR A 100 -13.61 6.87 0.04
N ALA A 101 -12.71 7.51 -0.70
CA ALA A 101 -12.56 8.97 -0.67
C ALA A 101 -13.79 9.70 -1.26
N LYS A 102 -14.44 9.08 -2.25
CA LYS A 102 -15.68 9.56 -2.87
C LYS A 102 -16.93 9.31 -2.02
N GLY A 103 -16.85 8.39 -1.04
CA GLY A 103 -17.99 7.95 -0.25
C GLY A 103 -18.98 7.07 -1.03
N THR A 104 -18.55 6.47 -2.15
CA THR A 104 -19.38 5.56 -2.93
C THR A 104 -19.32 4.13 -2.37
N PRO A 105 -20.35 3.29 -2.60
CA PRO A 105 -20.29 1.88 -2.23
C PRO A 105 -19.04 1.18 -2.80
N VAL A 106 -18.41 0.35 -1.96
CA VAL A 106 -17.19 -0.38 -2.31
C VAL A 106 -17.46 -1.87 -2.23
N VAL A 107 -17.02 -2.60 -3.26
CA VAL A 107 -16.89 -4.06 -3.21
C VAL A 107 -15.45 -4.36 -2.77
N PRO A 108 -15.22 -4.96 -1.58
CA PRO A 108 -13.88 -5.25 -1.11
C PRO A 108 -13.08 -6.10 -2.09
N VAL A 109 -11.78 -5.86 -2.18
CA VAL A 109 -10.93 -6.59 -3.12
C VAL A 109 -10.86 -8.07 -2.68
N PRO A 110 -11.10 -9.03 -3.59
CA PRO A 110 -11.02 -10.44 -3.27
C PRO A 110 -9.65 -10.82 -2.69
N SER A 111 -9.66 -11.54 -1.58
CA SER A 111 -8.46 -12.01 -0.91
C SER A 111 -8.38 -13.52 -0.94
N THR A 112 -7.28 -14.06 -1.47
CA THR A 112 -7.02 -15.50 -1.52
C THR A 112 -6.29 -15.93 -0.25
N ILE A 113 -6.79 -16.98 0.40
CA ILE A 113 -6.14 -17.56 1.59
C ILE A 113 -5.23 -18.71 1.15
N ASP A 114 -3.92 -18.60 1.43
CA ASP A 114 -2.98 -19.72 1.34
C ASP A 114 -2.57 -20.14 2.76
N ASN A 115 -3.12 -21.27 3.23
CA ASN A 115 -2.84 -21.82 4.56
C ASN A 115 -1.37 -22.23 4.74
N MET A 116 -0.62 -22.41 3.65
CA MET A 116 0.81 -22.73 3.68
C MET A 116 1.71 -21.50 3.54
N ALA A 117 1.15 -20.30 3.33
CA ALA A 117 1.94 -19.09 3.11
C ALA A 117 2.91 -18.80 4.26
N ARG A 118 2.47 -18.99 5.51
CA ARG A 118 3.36 -18.81 6.66
C ARG A 118 4.52 -19.79 6.63
N LEU A 119 4.27 -21.06 6.36
CA LEU A 119 5.32 -22.08 6.29
C LEU A 119 6.35 -21.75 5.18
N LYS A 120 5.87 -21.32 4.01
CA LYS A 120 6.72 -20.98 2.86
C LYS A 120 7.53 -19.70 3.07
N TYR A 121 6.94 -18.69 3.69
CA TYR A 121 7.44 -17.32 3.59
C TYR A 121 7.83 -16.65 4.91
N ILE A 122 7.62 -17.28 6.08
CA ILE A 122 7.87 -16.61 7.38
C ILE A 122 9.31 -16.10 7.53
N VAL A 123 10.31 -16.87 7.10
CA VAL A 123 11.72 -16.44 7.18
C VAL A 123 11.98 -15.26 6.24
N LYS A 124 11.57 -15.37 4.97
CA LYS A 124 11.78 -14.31 3.97
C LYS A 124 11.07 -13.01 4.36
N THR A 125 9.80 -13.09 4.79
CA THR A 125 9.02 -11.91 5.20
C THR A 125 9.62 -11.22 6.43
N THR A 126 10.13 -11.99 7.41
CA THR A 126 10.81 -11.44 8.59
C THR A 126 12.10 -10.71 8.21
N LEU A 127 12.93 -11.30 7.34
CA LEU A 127 14.17 -10.66 6.89
C LEU A 127 13.91 -9.38 6.08
N MET A 128 12.90 -9.40 5.19
CA MET A 128 12.49 -8.21 4.44
C MET A 128 12.00 -7.10 5.37
N HIS A 129 11.14 -7.43 6.34
CA HIS A 129 10.65 -6.45 7.31
C HIS A 129 11.80 -5.93 8.21
N ARG A 130 12.72 -6.78 8.66
CA ARG A 130 13.91 -6.34 9.41
C ARG A 130 14.75 -5.33 8.61
N LYS A 131 14.96 -5.57 7.31
CA LYS A 131 15.68 -4.65 6.43
C LYS A 131 14.95 -3.31 6.32
N GLU A 132 13.64 -3.32 6.14
CA GLU A 132 12.82 -2.10 6.13
C GLU A 132 12.88 -1.35 7.48
N THR A 133 12.79 -2.07 8.60
CA THR A 133 12.91 -1.51 9.96
C THR A 133 14.28 -0.87 10.20
N SER A 134 15.38 -1.41 9.65
CA SER A 134 16.70 -0.77 9.76
C SER A 134 16.80 0.60 9.06
N CYS A 135 15.80 0.95 8.23
CA CYS A 135 15.72 2.25 7.57
C CYS A 135 14.84 3.27 8.31
N VAL A 136 14.26 2.90 9.47
CA VAL A 136 13.43 3.80 10.29
C VAL A 136 14.26 4.96 10.82
N ARG A 137 13.72 6.18 10.74
CA ARG A 137 14.31 7.42 11.25
C ARG A 137 13.25 8.16 12.05
N LEU A 138 13.34 8.12 13.37
CA LEU A 138 12.32 8.65 14.30
C LEU A 138 12.13 10.16 14.17
N ASP A 139 13.18 10.90 13.82
CA ASP A 139 13.14 12.36 13.74
C ASP A 139 12.87 12.89 12.32
N ALA A 140 12.93 12.02 11.32
CA ALA A 140 12.74 12.44 9.93
C ALA A 140 11.26 12.77 9.66
N PRO A 141 10.97 13.92 9.02
CA PRO A 141 9.62 14.21 8.55
C PRO A 141 9.26 13.26 7.41
N SER A 142 7.96 13.00 7.25
CA SER A 142 7.45 12.33 6.06
C SER A 142 7.78 13.17 4.82
N ARG A 143 8.24 12.53 3.74
CA ARG A 143 8.69 13.22 2.53
C ARG A 143 7.85 12.81 1.34
N GLU A 144 7.34 13.80 0.61
CA GLU A 144 6.69 13.58 -0.67
C GLU A 144 7.70 13.08 -1.70
N TRP A 145 7.28 12.11 -2.51
CA TRP A 145 8.07 11.58 -3.61
C TRP A 145 7.44 12.02 -4.92
N ASP A 146 8.20 12.78 -5.70
CA ASP A 146 7.89 13.01 -7.11
C ASP A 146 8.19 11.72 -7.87
N ILE A 147 7.13 11.04 -8.31
CA ILE A 147 7.24 9.78 -9.04
C ILE A 147 6.85 10.05 -10.49
N HIS A 148 7.76 9.65 -11.38
CA HIS A 148 7.52 9.63 -12.81
C HIS A 148 7.48 8.17 -13.25
N PHE A 149 6.39 7.77 -13.88
CA PHE A 149 6.28 6.48 -14.53
C PHE A 149 6.62 6.67 -16.01
N ASP A 150 7.55 5.88 -16.53
CA ASP A 150 7.76 5.82 -17.98
C ASP A 150 6.50 5.22 -18.61
N HIS A 151 5.77 6.05 -19.36
CA HIS A 151 4.62 5.62 -20.13
C HIS A 151 5.13 5.07 -21.46
N GLU A 152 5.21 3.75 -21.58
CA GLU A 152 5.09 3.14 -22.91
C GLU A 152 3.63 3.32 -23.32
N ALA A 153 3.40 4.08 -24.39
CA ALA A 153 2.09 4.16 -25.00
C ALA A 153 1.72 2.76 -25.48
N ASP A 154 0.64 2.20 -24.94
CA ASP A 154 0.01 1.01 -25.51
C ASP A 154 -0.44 1.38 -26.94
N VAL A 155 0.31 0.92 -27.95
CA VAL A 155 -0.02 1.03 -29.39
C VAL A 155 -0.95 -0.11 -29.78
#